data_AF-A0A9E2IWP7-F1
#
_entry.id   AF-A0A9E2IWP7-F1
#
_cell.length_a   1.000
_cell.length_b   1.000
_cell.length_c   1.000
_cell.angle_alpha   90.00
_cell.angle_beta   90.00
_cell.angle_gamma   90.00
#
_symmetry.space_group_name_H-M   'P 1'
#
loop_
_entity.id
_entity.type
_entity.pdbx_description
1 polymer ?
#
loop_
_entity_poly.entity_id
_entity_poly.type
_entity_poly.pdbx_seq_one_letter_code
_entity_poly.pdbx_strand_id
1 'polypeptide(L)'
;MTHTQKIMAAPAQAPSVLSLDKDKLLQSIFRLNSFLTSSANLKEMLAKILDEVVDSIGFDRGIIRLFDPSGQNLEAKVVKNYSPEEARKVFSVALNIHEHDCIATKVAKSGQPIAVEVTATDPRITKRTGC
;
A
#
# COMPACT_ATOMS: atom_id res chain seq x y z
N MET A 1 -49.60 -33.11 -10.77
CA MET A 1 -48.64 -34.06 -10.19
C MET A 1 -47.43 -34.14 -11.11
N THR A 2 -46.37 -33.39 -10.80
CA THR A 2 -45.09 -33.53 -11.47
C THR A 2 -44.02 -33.26 -10.42
N HIS A 3 -43.46 -34.34 -9.90
CA HIS A 3 -42.42 -34.33 -8.90
C HIS A 3 -41.08 -34.34 -9.65
N THR A 4 -40.39 -33.21 -9.69
CA THR A 4 -39.01 -33.13 -10.19
C THR A 4 -38.10 -32.95 -8.98
N GLN A 5 -37.46 -34.05 -8.59
CA GLN A 5 -36.41 -34.08 -7.59
C GLN A 5 -35.04 -34.12 -8.31
N LYS A 6 -34.01 -33.65 -7.58
CA LYS A 6 -32.57 -33.66 -7.88
C LYS A 6 -32.16 -32.42 -8.71
N ILE A 7 -31.18 -31.62 -8.29
CA ILE A 7 -29.86 -31.99 -7.75
C ILE A 7 -29.44 -30.96 -6.69
N MET A 8 -29.16 -31.40 -5.46
CA MET A 8 -28.48 -30.57 -4.45
C MET A 8 -27.03 -30.36 -4.91
N ALA A 9 -26.69 -29.15 -5.32
CA ALA A 9 -25.30 -28.73 -5.45
C ALA A 9 -24.72 -28.56 -4.05
N ALA A 10 -23.59 -29.24 -3.80
CA ALA A 10 -22.81 -29.11 -2.57
C ALA A 10 -22.42 -27.63 -2.32
N PRO A 11 -22.30 -27.18 -1.06
CA PRO A 11 -21.81 -25.85 -0.80
C PRO A 11 -20.40 -25.72 -1.38
N ALA A 12 -20.24 -24.78 -2.32
CA ALA A 12 -18.94 -24.39 -2.84
C ALA A 12 -18.06 -24.02 -1.65
N GLN A 13 -17.01 -24.80 -1.44
CA GLN A 13 -16.01 -24.54 -0.42
C GLN A 13 -15.48 -23.12 -0.65
N ALA A 14 -15.61 -22.28 0.38
CA ALA A 14 -14.95 -20.98 0.38
C ALA A 14 -13.47 -21.21 0.07
N PRO A 15 -12.88 -20.53 -0.92
CA PRO A 15 -11.45 -20.65 -1.17
C PRO A 15 -10.74 -20.21 0.11
N SER A 16 -10.04 -21.15 0.72
CA SER A 16 -9.21 -20.95 1.90
C SER A 16 -8.17 -19.88 1.56
N VAL A 17 -8.49 -18.65 1.91
CA VAL A 17 -7.64 -17.47 1.71
C VAL A 17 -6.38 -17.69 2.53
N LEU A 18 -5.31 -18.04 1.81
CA LEU A 18 -3.94 -18.24 2.24
C LEU A 18 -3.75 -19.13 3.48
N SER A 19 -3.41 -20.40 3.24
CA SER A 19 -2.57 -21.14 4.19
C SER A 19 -1.17 -20.51 4.18
N LEU A 20 -1.03 -19.37 4.85
CA LEU A 20 0.27 -18.77 5.12
C LEU A 20 1.07 -19.79 5.93
N ASP A 21 2.22 -20.18 5.40
CA ASP A 21 3.21 -20.93 6.15
C ASP A 21 3.55 -20.12 7.41
N LYS A 22 3.14 -20.64 8.56
CA LYS A 22 3.24 -19.94 9.85
C LYS A 22 4.69 -19.62 10.18
N ASP A 23 5.61 -20.47 9.75
CA ASP A 23 7.04 -20.26 9.96
C ASP A 23 7.56 -19.14 9.07
N LYS A 24 7.11 -19.07 7.80
CA LYS A 24 7.41 -17.93 6.92
C LYS A 24 6.82 -16.62 7.44
N LEU A 25 5.58 -16.63 7.92
CA LEU A 25 4.95 -15.43 8.48
C LEU A 25 5.70 -14.93 9.72
N LEU A 26 6.03 -15.83 10.66
CA LEU A 26 6.83 -15.50 11.83
C LEU A 26 8.21 -14.99 11.44
N GLN A 27 8.88 -15.63 10.49
CA GLN A 27 10.17 -15.17 9.98
C GLN A 27 10.07 -13.78 9.33
N SER A 28 9.00 -13.47 8.61
CA SER A 28 8.77 -12.15 8.04
C SER A 28 8.56 -11.11 9.13
N ILE A 29 7.77 -11.41 10.17
CA ILE A 29 7.56 -10.53 11.32
C ILE A 29 8.88 -10.29 12.08
N PHE A 30 9.66 -11.33 12.34
CA PHE A 30 10.96 -11.21 13.02
C PHE A 30 11.98 -10.42 12.20
N ARG A 31 12.02 -10.63 10.87
CA ARG A 31 12.87 -9.84 9.97
C ARG A 31 12.46 -8.36 9.97
N LEU A 32 11.17 -8.07 9.90
CA LEU A 32 10.67 -6.69 9.98
C LEU A 32 11.02 -6.03 11.33
N ASN A 33 10.86 -6.76 12.43
CA ASN A 33 11.21 -6.27 13.76
C ASN A 33 12.72 -6.03 13.92
N SER A 34 13.58 -6.89 13.35
CA SER A 34 15.02 -6.68 13.42
C SER A 34 15.46 -5.43 12.65
N PHE A 35 14.80 -5.13 11.53
CA PHE A 35 14.98 -3.86 10.81
C PHE A 35 14.53 -2.66 11.65
N LEU A 36 13.40 -2.75 12.36
CA LEU A 36 12.89 -1.65 13.22
C LEU A 36 13.85 -1.33 14.38
N THR A 37 14.51 -2.35 14.94
CA THR A 37 15.39 -2.20 16.10
C THR A 37 16.83 -1.77 15.79
N SER A 38 17.23 -1.77 14.51
CA SER A 38 18.56 -1.33 14.07
C SER A 38 18.54 0.16 13.72
N SER A 39 18.60 1.04 14.72
CA SER A 39 18.73 2.48 14.48
C SER A 39 20.12 2.81 13.90
N ALA A 40 20.22 2.83 12.57
CA ALA A 40 21.28 3.59 11.88
C ALA A 40 20.80 4.26 10.58
N ASN A 41 19.72 3.79 9.93
CA ASN A 41 19.16 4.53 8.80
C ASN A 41 17.69 4.15 8.53
N LEU A 42 16.74 4.87 9.15
CA LEU A 42 15.30 4.73 8.89
C LEU A 42 15.00 4.72 7.39
N LYS A 43 15.73 5.50 6.59
CA LYS A 43 15.57 5.54 5.14
C LYS A 43 15.96 4.22 4.48
N GLU A 44 17.07 3.60 4.87
CA GLU A 44 17.46 2.28 4.33
C GLU A 44 16.45 1.20 4.71
N MET A 45 15.93 1.25 5.92
CA MET A 45 14.89 0.33 6.34
C MET A 45 13.63 0.48 5.49
N LEU A 46 13.13 1.71 5.34
CA LEU A 46 11.95 1.98 4.51
C LEU A 46 12.19 1.58 3.06
N ALA A 47 13.40 1.79 2.54
CA ALA A 47 13.78 1.38 1.20
C ALA A 47 13.68 -0.15 1.05
N LYS A 48 14.26 -0.92 1.98
CA LYS A 48 14.18 -2.39 1.97
C LYS A 48 12.74 -2.90 2.06
N ILE A 49 11.90 -2.29 2.91
CA ILE A 49 10.47 -2.65 2.99
C ILE A 49 9.78 -2.40 1.66
N LEU A 50 9.97 -1.20 1.08
CA LEU A 50 9.37 -0.86 -0.20
C LEU A 50 9.89 -1.79 -1.30
N ASP A 51 11.17 -2.15 -1.24
CA ASP A 51 11.79 -3.05 -2.20
C ASP A 51 11.11 -4.41 -2.20
N GLU A 52 10.98 -5.02 -1.02
CA GLU A 52 10.35 -6.33 -0.82
C GLU A 52 8.89 -6.31 -1.30
N VAL A 53 8.11 -5.30 -0.92
CA VAL A 53 6.68 -5.22 -1.26
C VAL A 53 6.46 -5.05 -2.76
N VAL A 54 7.22 -4.19 -3.41
CA VAL A 54 7.06 -3.94 -4.85
C VAL A 54 7.51 -5.15 -5.67
N ASP A 55 8.64 -5.78 -5.32
CA ASP A 55 9.17 -6.91 -6.08
C ASP A 55 8.38 -8.21 -5.85
N SER A 56 7.90 -8.44 -4.62
CA SER A 56 7.15 -9.67 -4.29
C SER A 56 5.71 -9.66 -4.77
N ILE A 57 5.05 -8.50 -4.79
CA ILE A 57 3.64 -8.36 -5.17
C ILE A 57 3.50 -8.02 -6.66
N GLY A 58 4.58 -7.55 -7.30
CA GLY A 58 4.59 -7.22 -8.73
C GLY A 58 3.97 -5.86 -9.04
N PHE A 59 4.12 -4.88 -8.15
CA PHE A 59 3.71 -3.50 -8.43
C PHE A 59 4.71 -2.82 -9.37
N ASP A 60 4.23 -1.97 -10.28
CA ASP A 60 5.12 -1.24 -11.20
C ASP A 60 5.98 -0.21 -10.46
N ARG A 61 5.41 0.48 -9.46
CA ARG A 61 6.04 1.57 -8.71
C ARG A 61 5.55 1.63 -7.28
N GLY A 62 6.35 2.21 -6.39
CA GLY A 62 6.00 2.36 -4.98
C GLY A 62 6.58 3.62 -4.34
N ILE A 63 5.90 4.12 -3.30
CA ILE A 63 6.36 5.25 -2.50
C ILE A 63 5.91 5.07 -1.04
N ILE A 64 6.81 5.36 -0.10
CA ILE A 64 6.47 5.54 1.32
C ILE A 64 6.58 7.03 1.67
N ARG A 65 5.50 7.57 2.24
CA ARG A 65 5.45 8.91 2.82
C ARG A 65 5.28 8.80 4.33
N LEU A 66 5.96 9.68 5.06
CA LEU A 66 5.78 9.82 6.51
C LEU A 66 5.29 11.23 6.83
N PHE A 67 4.58 11.36 7.95
CA PHE A 67 4.29 12.67 8.49
C PHE A 67 5.56 13.42 8.87
N ASP A 68 5.56 14.71 8.62
CA ASP A 68 6.48 15.66 9.23
C ASP A 68 6.21 15.79 10.75
N PRO A 69 7.10 16.46 11.52
CA PRO A 69 6.90 16.62 12.96
C PRO A 69 5.63 17.39 13.33
N SER A 70 5.08 18.21 12.43
CA SER A 70 3.82 18.92 12.66
C SER A 70 2.59 18.01 12.55
N GLY A 71 2.73 16.85 11.90
CA GLY A 71 1.61 15.94 11.63
C GLY A 71 0.69 16.43 10.51
N GLN A 72 1.07 17.48 9.78
CA GLN A 72 0.22 18.08 8.75
C GLN A 72 0.65 17.71 7.34
N ASN A 73 1.93 17.37 7.13
CA ASN A 73 2.47 17.15 5.80
C ASN A 73 2.99 15.73 5.63
N LEU A 74 2.63 15.07 4.54
CA LEU A 74 3.17 13.77 4.15
C LEU A 74 4.37 13.97 3.22
N GLU A 75 5.55 13.67 3.71
CA GLU A 75 6.82 13.79 2.98
C GLU A 75 7.25 12.45 2.42
N ALA A 76 7.59 12.40 1.14
CA ALA A 76 8.20 11.22 0.54
C ALA A 76 9.55 10.92 1.19
N LYS A 77 9.73 9.69 1.69
CA LYS A 77 11.00 9.24 2.28
C LYS A 77 11.76 8.28 1.37
N VAL A 78 11.03 7.42 0.66
CA VAL A 78 11.58 6.48 -0.31
C VAL A 78 10.61 6.28 -1.48
N VAL A 79 11.16 6.04 -2.67
CA VAL A 79 10.43 5.72 -3.90
C VAL A 79 11.12 4.55 -4.61
N LYS A 80 10.35 3.77 -5.38
CA LYS A 80 10.86 2.65 -6.16
C LYS A 80 10.28 2.67 -7.58
N ASN A 81 11.13 2.38 -8.57
CA ASN A 81 10.82 2.34 -9.99
C ASN A 81 10.32 3.68 -10.59
N TYR A 82 10.76 4.80 -10.02
CA TYR A 82 10.62 6.14 -10.59
C TYR A 82 11.88 6.50 -11.38
N SER A 83 11.73 7.24 -12.49
CA SER A 83 12.89 7.86 -13.11
C SER A 83 13.53 8.89 -12.16
N PRO A 84 14.83 9.23 -12.32
CA PRO A 84 15.48 10.21 -11.47
C PRO A 84 14.78 11.58 -11.43
N GLU A 85 14.16 12.00 -12.54
CA GLU A 85 13.41 13.25 -12.62
C GLU A 85 12.10 13.19 -11.83
N GLU A 86 11.30 12.12 -12.02
CA GLU A 86 10.06 11.94 -11.27
C GLU A 86 10.33 11.79 -9.78
N ALA A 87 11.37 11.04 -9.40
CA ALA A 87 11.77 10.89 -8.01
C ALA A 87 12.09 12.25 -7.36
N ARG A 88 12.85 13.12 -8.05
CA ARG A 88 13.13 14.49 -7.57
C ARG A 88 11.85 15.29 -7.36
N LYS A 89 10.90 15.24 -8.30
CA LYS A 89 9.60 15.91 -8.16
C LYS A 89 8.84 15.40 -6.94
N VAL A 90 8.74 14.08 -6.80
CA VAL A 90 8.05 13.44 -5.68
C VAL A 90 8.69 13.79 -4.33
N PHE A 91 10.01 13.86 -4.23
CA PHE A 91 10.70 14.30 -3.00
C PHE A 91 10.57 15.80 -2.71
N SER A 92 10.33 16.63 -3.73
CA SER A 92 10.16 18.08 -3.56
C SER A 92 8.77 18.50 -3.09
N VAL A 93 7.79 17.59 -3.09
CA VAL A 93 6.40 17.88 -2.75
C VAL A 93 6.02 17.21 -1.42
N ALA A 94 5.68 18.04 -0.43
CA ALA A 94 5.06 17.59 0.80
C ALA A 94 3.54 17.74 0.69
N LEU A 95 2.80 16.64 0.86
CA LEU A 95 1.34 16.67 0.73
C LEU A 95 0.71 17.09 2.05
N ASN A 96 0.29 18.35 2.14
CA ASN A 96 -0.51 18.82 3.26
C ASN A 96 -1.87 18.11 3.30
N ILE A 97 -2.22 17.52 4.44
CA ILE A 97 -3.47 16.76 4.59
C ILE A 97 -4.70 17.67 4.53
N HIS A 98 -4.62 18.93 4.93
CA HIS A 98 -5.76 19.84 4.93
C HIS A 98 -5.99 20.51 3.57
N GLU A 99 -4.93 20.72 2.79
CA GLU A 99 -5.00 21.48 1.53
C GLU A 99 -5.10 20.59 0.28
N HIS A 100 -4.49 19.41 0.30
CA HIS A 100 -4.52 18.50 -0.85
C HIS A 100 -5.64 17.48 -0.71
N ASP A 101 -6.37 17.26 -1.81
CA ASP A 101 -7.39 16.21 -1.92
C ASP A 101 -6.91 15.10 -2.86
N CYS A 102 -6.14 14.15 -2.34
CA CYS A 102 -5.71 12.96 -3.09
C CYS A 102 -5.68 11.69 -2.22
N ILE A 103 -5.55 10.51 -2.85
CA ILE A 103 -5.69 9.20 -2.17
C ILE A 103 -4.80 9.09 -0.93
N ALA A 104 -3.53 9.53 -1.02
CA ALA A 104 -2.61 9.52 0.11
C ALA A 104 -3.13 10.31 1.32
N THR A 105 -3.66 11.53 1.10
CA THR A 105 -4.25 12.34 2.17
C THR A 105 -5.55 11.75 2.71
N LYS A 106 -6.35 11.08 1.88
CA LYS A 106 -7.58 10.39 2.31
C LYS A 106 -7.25 9.21 3.22
N VAL A 107 -6.25 8.40 2.86
CA VAL A 107 -5.73 7.31 3.70
C VAL A 107 -5.19 7.86 5.01
N ALA A 108 -4.39 8.92 4.95
CA ALA A 108 -3.80 9.52 6.15
C ALA A 108 -4.84 10.07 7.14
N LYS A 109 -5.95 10.63 6.63
CA LYS A 109 -7.08 11.10 7.45
C LYS A 109 -7.92 9.97 8.02
N SER A 110 -8.19 8.92 7.23
CA SER A 110 -9.10 7.85 7.63
C SER A 110 -8.41 6.75 8.44
N GLY A 111 -7.10 6.59 8.29
CA GLY A 111 -6.34 5.45 8.79
C GLY A 111 -6.70 4.13 8.10
N GLN A 112 -7.50 4.15 7.03
CA GLN A 112 -7.97 2.97 6.32
C GLN A 112 -7.29 2.82 4.96
N PRO A 113 -6.89 1.59 4.56
CA PRO A 113 -6.33 1.36 3.24
C PRO A 113 -7.38 1.62 2.16
N ILE A 114 -6.95 2.24 1.06
CA ILE A 114 -7.80 2.49 -0.11
C ILE A 114 -7.15 1.79 -1.30
N ALA A 115 -7.85 0.79 -1.86
CA ALA A 115 -7.53 0.18 -3.14
C ALA A 115 -8.44 0.78 -4.23
N VAL A 116 -7.85 1.07 -5.38
CA VAL A 116 -8.55 1.59 -6.57
C VAL A 116 -8.18 0.69 -7.75
N GLU A 117 -9.17 0.02 -8.33
CA GLU A 117 -8.96 -0.91 -9.46
C GLU A 117 -8.87 -0.17 -10.80
N VAL A 118 -9.72 0.84 -11.01
CA VAL A 118 -9.75 1.63 -12.24
C VAL A 118 -9.79 3.11 -11.90
N THR A 119 -8.67 3.78 -12.13
CA THR A 119 -8.49 5.19 -11.76
C THR A 119 -9.33 6.16 -12.60
N ALA A 120 -9.67 5.80 -13.84
CA ALA A 120 -10.40 6.66 -14.77
C ALA A 120 -11.88 6.89 -14.38
N THR A 121 -12.47 5.98 -13.62
CA THR A 121 -13.89 6.01 -13.24
C THR A 121 -14.11 6.24 -11.75
N ASP A 122 -13.05 6.23 -10.94
CA ASP A 122 -13.16 6.33 -9.50
C ASP A 122 -13.31 7.80 -9.04
N PRO A 123 -14.44 8.17 -8.41
CA PRO A 123 -14.70 9.55 -7.99
C PRO A 123 -13.76 10.03 -6.86
N ARG A 124 -12.98 9.13 -6.25
CA ARG A 124 -11.97 9.46 -5.24
C ARG A 124 -10.67 9.96 -5.87
N ILE A 125 -10.49 9.78 -7.18
CA ILE A 125 -9.32 10.21 -7.93
C ILE A 125 -9.48 11.68 -8.33
N THR A 126 -8.51 12.49 -7.92
CA THR A 126 -8.43 13.91 -8.28
C THR A 126 -8.17 14.04 -9.78
N LYS A 127 -8.91 14.90 -10.47
CA LYS A 127 -8.67 15.19 -11.90
C LYS A 127 -7.34 15.92 -12.06
N ARG A 128 -6.26 15.16 -12.34
CA ARG A 128 -4.94 15.61 -12.79
C ARG A 128 -4.49 16.93 -12.15
N THR A 129 -4.18 16.92 -10.86
CA THR A 129 -3.60 18.09 -10.16
C THR A 129 -2.72 17.66 -9.00
N GLY A 130 -1.42 17.96 -9.10
CA GLY A 130 -0.56 18.33 -7.97
C GLY A 130 -0.17 17.26 -6.94
N CYS A 131 -0.80 16.09 -6.95
CA CYS A 131 -0.20 14.83 -6.48
C CYS A 131 0.21 14.03 -7.74
#